data_AF-A0A537KWU7-F1
#
_entry.id   AF-A0A537KWU7-F1
#
_cell.length_a   1.000
_cell.length_b   1.000
_cell.length_c   1.000
_cell.angle_alpha   90.00
_cell.angle_beta   90.00
_cell.angle_gamma   90.00
#
_symmetry.space_group_name_H-M   'P 1'
#
loop_
_entity.id
_entity.type
_entity.pdbx_description
1 polymer ?
#
loop_
_entity_poly.entity_id
_entity_poly.type
_entity_poly.pdbx_seq_one_letter_code
_entity_poly.pdbx_strand_id
1 'polypeptide(L)' 'MRRLISSGSPFEAAGGYSRAVVDGEWVFVAGSTGFDYAAMTISDDPAEQARQALRNIERALTEAGASLA' A
#
# COMPACT_ATOMS: atom_id res chain seq x y z
N MET A 1 -15.05 -10.68 9.82
CA MET A 1 -13.83 -10.81 10.65
C MET A 1 -12.79 -9.89 10.07
N ARG A 2 -12.18 -9.02 10.89
CA ARG A 2 -11.15 -8.09 10.38
C ARG A 2 -9.88 -8.85 9.97
N ARG A 3 -9.30 -8.51 8.82
CA ARG A 3 -8.00 -9.01 8.35
C ARG A 3 -7.04 -7.84 8.14
N LEU A 4 -5.84 -7.96 8.68
CA LEU A 4 -4.76 -6.99 8.48
C LEU A 4 -3.85 -7.48 7.36
N ILE A 5 -3.47 -6.57 6.46
CA ILE A 5 -2.50 -6.80 5.38
C ILE A 5 -1.29 -5.94 5.69
N SER A 6 -0.12 -6.55 5.78
CA SER A 6 1.14 -5.87 6.08
C SER A 6 2.15 -6.18 4.99
N SER A 7 2.90 -5.18 4.53
CA SER A 7 3.96 -5.39 3.55
C SER A 7 5.30 -5.77 4.20
N GLY A 8 5.39 -5.70 5.53
CA GLY A 8 6.66 -5.89 6.26
C GLY A 8 7.58 -4.67 6.19
N SER A 9 7.06 -3.51 5.78
CA SER A 9 7.83 -2.28 5.71
C SER A 9 8.24 -1.80 7.11
N PRO A 10 9.48 -1.32 7.32
CA PRO A 10 9.87 -0.74 8.61
C PRO A 10 9.01 0.48 9.00
N PHE A 11 8.42 1.18 8.02
CA PHE A 11 7.49 2.27 8.29
C PHE A 11 6.18 1.79 8.92
N GLU A 12 5.68 0.59 8.57
CA GLU A 12 4.48 0.01 9.17
C GLU A 12 4.71 -0.29 10.65
N ALA A 13 5.88 -0.86 10.97
CA ALA A 13 6.28 -1.15 12.34
C ALA A 13 6.48 0.14 13.16
N ALA A 14 7.17 1.14 12.60
CA ALA A 14 7.42 2.41 13.28
C ALA A 14 6.15 3.27 13.45
N GLY A 15 5.26 3.26 12.46
CA GLY A 15 4.04 4.06 12.44
C GLY A 15 2.81 3.37 13.04
N GLY A 16 2.89 2.07 13.35
CA GLY A 16 1.80 1.31 13.95
C GLY A 16 0.57 1.15 13.05
N TYR A 17 0.77 0.92 11.74
CA TYR A 17 -0.31 0.76 10.77
C TYR A 17 -0.13 -0.48 9.89
N SER A 18 -1.22 -0.95 9.29
CA SER A 18 -1.24 -2.01 8.27
C SER A 18 -1.36 -1.39 6.87
N ARG A 19 -0.77 -2.03 5.85
CA ARG A 19 -0.87 -1.59 4.45
C ARG A 19 -2.32 -1.47 4.00
N ALA A 20 -3.14 -2.44 4.39
CA ALA A 20 -4.58 -2.38 4.26
C ALA A 20 -5.28 -3.12 5.41
N VAL A 21 -6.53 -2.74 5.67
CA VAL A 21 -7.43 -3.44 6.59
C VAL A 21 -8.68 -3.83 5.81
N VAL A 22 -9.02 -5.12 5.84
CA VAL A 22 -10.26 -5.65 5.28
C VAL A 22 -11.26 -5.83 6.41
N ASP A 23 -12.44 -5.21 6.28
CA ASP A 23 -13.55 -5.38 7.20
C ASP A 23 -14.89 -5.48 6.46
N GLY A 24 -15.46 -6.69 6.45
CA GLY A 24 -16.63 -6.99 5.63
C GLY A 24 -16.30 -6.87 4.13
N GLU A 25 -17.04 -6.01 3.43
CA GLU A 25 -16.85 -5.71 2.01
C GLU A 25 -15.88 -4.55 1.74
N TRP A 26 -15.41 -3.87 2.80
CA TRP A 26 -14.57 -2.69 2.69
C TRP A 26 -13.09 -3.03 2.79
N VAL A 27 -12.30 -2.35 1.97
CA VAL A 27 -10.83 -2.36 2.04
C VAL A 27 -10.34 -0.95 2.30
N PHE A 28 -9.76 -0.73 3.47
CA PHE A 28 -9.15 0.55 3.86
C PHE A 28 -7.64 0.49 3.60
N VAL A 29 -7.18 1.16 2.56
CA VAL A 29 -5.75 1.21 2.20
C VAL A 29 -5.08 2.41 2.89
N ALA A 30 -3.92 2.18 3.50
CA ALA A 30 -3.15 3.26 4.11
C ALA A 30 -2.60 4.25 3.07
N GLY A 31 -2.34 5.49 3.50
CA GLY A 31 -1.70 6.49 2.66
C GLY A 31 -0.40 5.96 2.05
N SER A 32 -0.33 5.95 0.72
CA SER A 32 0.78 5.37 -0.04
C SER A 32 1.57 6.47 -0.74
N THR A 33 2.87 6.54 -0.47
CA THR A 33 3.80 7.43 -1.16
C THR A 33 4.32 6.77 -2.44
N GLY A 34 5.03 7.55 -3.26
CA GLY A 34 5.73 7.06 -4.44
C GLY A 34 7.03 6.29 -4.16
N PHE A 35 7.23 5.80 -2.93
CA PHE A 35 8.39 4.99 -2.57
C PHE A 35 8.26 3.58 -3.14
N ASP A 36 9.32 3.11 -3.82
CA ASP A 36 9.43 1.73 -4.27
C ASP A 36 10.09 0.89 -3.17
N TYR A 37 9.29 0.05 -2.52
CA TYR A 37 9.76 -0.82 -1.44
C TYR A 37 10.56 -2.03 -1.92
N ALA A 38 10.48 -2.40 -3.20
CA ALA A 38 11.30 -3.46 -3.77
C ALA A 38 12.69 -2.95 -4.13
N ALA A 39 12.77 -1.76 -4.74
CA ALA A 39 14.03 -1.12 -5.09
C ALA A 39 14.65 -0.32 -3.92
N MET A 40 13.87 -0.02 -2.88
CA MET A 40 14.25 0.84 -1.75
C MET A 40 14.66 2.25 -2.19
N THR A 41 13.93 2.82 -3.15
CA THR A 41 14.19 4.14 -3.74
C THR A 41 12.92 4.97 -3.90
N ILE A 42 13.08 6.25 -4.20
CA ILE A 42 12.01 7.13 -4.65
C ILE A 42 12.49 7.89 -5.88
N SER A 43 11.62 8.03 -6.88
CA SER A 43 11.91 8.79 -8.10
C SER A 43 11.93 10.30 -7.80
N ASP A 44 12.78 11.05 -8.48
CA ASP A 44 12.74 12.53 -8.47
C ASP A 44 11.61 13.11 -9.34
N ASP A 45 10.97 12.30 -10.20
CA ASP A 45 9.82 12.71 -11.01
C ASP A 45 8.50 12.55 -10.23
N PRO A 46 7.74 13.64 -9.97
CA PRO A 46 6.45 13.56 -9.30
C PRO A 46 5.41 12.71 -10.02
N ALA A 47 5.43 12.68 -11.36
CA ALA A 47 4.50 11.85 -12.13
C ALA A 47 4.80 10.36 -11.88
N GLU A 48 6.07 10.00 -11.80
CA GLU A 48 6.46 8.63 -11.48
C GLU A 48 6.19 8.26 -10.03
N GLN A 49 6.35 9.19 -9.09
CA GLN A 49 5.91 8.97 -7.70
C GLN A 49 4.41 8.68 -7.62
N ALA A 50 3.58 9.40 -8.37
CA ALA A 50 2.14 9.15 -8.41
C ALA A 50 1.82 7.75 -8.96
N ARG A 51 2.48 7.33 -10.05
CA ARG A 51 2.31 5.96 -10.59
C ARG A 51 2.77 4.91 -9.59
N GLN A 52 3.90 5.12 -8.92
CA GLN A 52 4.40 4.19 -7.90
C GLN A 52 3.44 4.09 -6.70
N ALA A 53 2.84 5.20 -6.27
CA ALA A 53 1.82 5.19 -5.23
C ALA A 53 0.60 4.35 -5.64
N LEU A 54 0.13 4.47 -6.88
CA LEU A 54 -0.96 3.65 -7.41
C LEU A 54 -0.59 2.16 -7.47
N ARG A 55 0.64 1.81 -7.89
CA ARG A 55 1.13 0.42 -7.86
C ARG A 55 1.17 -0.15 -6.43
N ASN A 56 1.56 0.67 -5.45
CA ASN A 56 1.56 0.28 -4.04
C ASN A 56 0.13 -0.01 -3.53
N ILE A 57 -0.84 0.82 -3.93
CA ILE A 57 -2.27 0.64 -3.61
C ILE A 57 -2.81 -0.64 -4.28
N GLU A 58 -2.55 -0.82 -5.57
CA GLU A 58 -3.00 -1.99 -6.34
C GLU A 58 -2.51 -3.31 -5.73
N ARG A 59 -1.25 -3.36 -5.29
CA ARG A 59 -0.70 -4.54 -4.60
C ARG A 59 -1.48 -4.87 -3.33
N ALA A 60 -1.81 -3.85 -2.52
CA ALA A 60 -2.56 -4.04 -1.29
C ALA A 60 -4.00 -4.49 -1.56
N LEU A 61 -4.65 -3.92 -2.57
CA LEU A 61 -5.99 -4.33 -3.01
C LEU A 61 -5.98 -5.76 -3.53
N THR A 62 -5.00 -6.14 -4.34
CA THR A 62 -4.86 -7.49 -4.89
C THR A 62 -4.77 -8.53 -3.78
N GLU A 63 -3.98 -8.27 -2.72
CA GLU A 63 -3.88 -9.18 -1.57
C GLU A 63 -5.20 -9.28 -0.76
N ALA A 64 -6.01 -8.21 -0.80
CA ALA A 64 -7.35 -8.18 -0.24
C ALA A 64 -8.40 -8.87 -1.14
N GLY A 65 -8.04 -9.29 -2.36
CA GLY A 65 -8.98 -9.84 -3.34
C GLY A 65 -9.80 -8.79 -4.09
N ALA A 66 -9.31 -7.55 -4.14
CA ALA A 66 -9.91 -6.42 -4.85
C ALA A 66 -8.96 -5.88 -5.95
N SER A 67 -9.43 -4.91 -6.75
CA SER A 67 -8.62 -4.27 -7.80
C SER A 67 -8.90 -2.78 -7.89
N LEU A 68 -8.04 -2.06 -8.61
CA LEU A 68 -8.41 -0.77 -9.17
C LEU A 68 -9.47 -0.97 -10.28
N ALA A 69 -10.16 0.11 -10.64
CA ALA A 69 -11.19 0.14 -11.68
C ALA A 69 -10.58 0.27 -13.09
#